data_AF-A0A8X8Y233-F1
#
_entry.id   AF-A0A8X8Y233-F1
#
_cell.length_a   1.000
_cell.length_b   1.000
_cell.length_c   1.000
_cell.angle_alpha   90.00
_cell.angle_beta   90.00
_cell.angle_gamma   90.00
#
_symmetry.space_group_name_H-M   'P 1'
#
loop_
_entity.id
_entity.type
_entity.pdbx_description
1 polymer ?
#
loop_
_entity_poly.entity_id
_entity_poly.type
_entity_poly.pdbx_seq_one_letter_code
_entity_poly.pdbx_strand_id
1 'polypeptide(L)'
;MASTGVKGFFREKKKGKPGAAKKSNKSASFGSDVVQPPALISHATLDLQEEYDEKEEVLRQFDMNMAYGPCIGMNRLDRWERANKFGLNPPAQVENLLRMEKANGLCLWDGRA
;
A
#
# COMPACT_ATOMS: atom_id res chain seq x y z
N MET A 1 26.80 -44.05 -11.91
CA MET A 1 25.80 -43.03 -12.24
C MET A 1 26.48 -41.67 -12.14
N ALA A 2 26.54 -40.93 -13.25
CA ALA A 2 27.32 -39.70 -13.35
C ALA A 2 26.55 -38.51 -12.76
N SER A 3 27.16 -37.81 -11.82
CA SER A 3 26.65 -36.56 -11.24
C SER A 3 26.92 -35.40 -12.20
N THR A 4 25.88 -34.81 -12.79
CA THR A 4 26.00 -33.56 -13.54
C THR A 4 25.58 -32.39 -12.65
N GLY A 5 26.58 -31.67 -12.12
CA GLY A 5 26.38 -30.40 -11.42
C GLY A 5 25.99 -29.30 -12.40
N VAL A 6 24.84 -28.66 -12.18
CA VAL A 6 24.45 -27.44 -12.91
C VAL A 6 25.29 -26.28 -12.35
N LYS A 7 26.34 -25.93 -13.10
CA LYS A 7 27.23 -24.81 -12.81
C LYS A 7 26.79 -23.59 -13.64
N GLY A 8 26.17 -22.63 -12.94
CA GLY A 8 26.28 -21.19 -13.20
C GLY A 8 25.54 -20.58 -14.39
N PHE A 9 24.55 -19.72 -14.13
CA PHE A 9 24.04 -18.75 -15.13
C PHE A 9 23.54 -17.41 -14.52
N PHE A 10 24.14 -16.93 -13.43
CA PHE A 10 23.88 -15.56 -12.96
C PHE A 10 25.07 -14.65 -13.24
N ARG A 11 24.88 -13.63 -14.09
CA ARG A 11 25.91 -12.64 -14.44
C ARG A 11 25.61 -11.34 -13.69
N GLU A 12 26.27 -11.15 -12.55
CA GLU A 12 26.26 -9.89 -11.82
C GLU A 12 27.00 -8.81 -12.62
N LYS A 13 26.35 -7.67 -12.88
CA LYS A 13 26.99 -6.48 -13.47
C LYS A 13 26.96 -5.33 -12.45
N LYS A 14 28.10 -5.07 -11.83
CA LYS A 14 28.38 -3.91 -10.97
C LYS A 14 29.54 -3.11 -11.54
N LYS A 15 29.31 -1.86 -12.01
CA LYS A 15 30.26 -0.72 -12.16
C LYS A 15 29.40 0.54 -12.49
N GLY A 16 29.47 1.74 -11.89
CA GLY A 16 30.29 2.37 -10.84
C GLY A 16 29.71 3.78 -10.48
N LYS A 17 30.28 4.44 -9.45
CA LYS A 17 30.16 5.88 -9.09
C LYS A 17 31.58 6.50 -9.26
N PRO A 18 31.84 7.84 -9.37
CA PRO A 18 31.13 8.95 -8.70
C PRO A 18 30.96 10.25 -9.54
N GLY A 19 30.15 11.18 -9.04
CA GLY A 19 30.07 12.55 -9.56
C GLY A 19 29.49 13.48 -8.50
N ALA A 20 30.36 14.27 -7.88
CA ALA A 20 30.00 15.33 -6.94
C ALA A 20 29.81 16.64 -7.71
N ALA A 21 28.68 17.34 -7.48
CA ALA A 21 28.52 18.75 -7.78
C ALA A 21 27.81 19.43 -6.61
N LYS A 22 28.25 20.65 -6.32
CA LYS A 22 28.15 21.43 -5.08
C LYS A 22 27.25 22.65 -5.30
N LYS A 23 26.68 23.18 -4.20
CA LYS A 23 26.05 24.52 -4.02
C LYS A 23 24.65 24.67 -4.65
N SER A 24 23.69 25.41 -4.10
CA SER A 24 23.61 26.33 -2.95
C SER A 24 22.14 26.70 -2.72
N ASN A 25 21.82 27.14 -1.49
CA ASN A 25 20.60 27.83 -1.05
C ASN A 25 19.88 28.66 -2.13
N LYS A 26 18.54 28.62 -2.13
CA LYS A 26 17.70 29.79 -1.81
C LYS A 26 16.31 29.35 -1.35
N SER A 27 15.97 29.77 -0.15
CA SER A 27 14.58 29.99 0.26
C SER A 27 13.92 30.94 -0.74
N ALA A 28 12.77 30.56 -1.24
CA ALA A 28 11.81 31.50 -1.81
C ALA A 28 10.47 31.18 -1.17
N SER A 29 10.16 31.97 -0.14
CA SER A 29 8.80 32.22 0.26
C SER A 29 8.07 32.74 -0.97
N PHE A 30 7.16 31.92 -1.51
CA PHE A 30 6.06 32.43 -2.30
C PHE A 30 4.84 32.30 -1.41
N GLY A 31 4.55 33.42 -0.73
CA GLY A 31 3.30 33.59 0.00
C GLY A 31 2.16 33.36 -0.97
N SER A 32 1.41 32.29 -0.75
CA SER A 32 0.11 32.13 -1.36
C SER A 32 -0.86 32.96 -0.53
N ASP A 33 -1.00 34.23 -0.88
CA ASP A 33 -2.18 35.02 -0.53
C ASP A 33 -3.37 34.40 -1.27
N VAL A 34 -3.84 33.28 -0.73
CA VAL A 34 -5.11 32.69 -1.10
C VAL A 34 -6.02 32.95 0.07
N VAL A 35 -6.80 34.02 -0.06
CA VAL A 35 -8.09 34.15 0.59
C VAL A 35 -8.87 32.88 0.23
N GLN A 36 -8.77 31.85 1.07
CA GLN A 36 -9.69 30.72 1.02
C GLN A 36 -11.06 31.24 1.44
N PRO A 37 -12.11 31.09 0.61
CA PRO A 37 -13.44 31.53 1.00
C PRO A 37 -13.94 30.71 2.21
N PRO A 38 -14.64 31.35 3.18
CA PRO A 38 -15.06 30.74 4.45
C PRO A 38 -16.19 29.71 4.35
N ALA A 39 -16.39 29.07 3.18
CA ALA A 39 -17.39 28.01 3.01
C ALA A 39 -16.91 26.64 3.55
N LEU A 40 -15.76 26.58 4.22
CA LEU A 40 -15.21 25.40 4.87
C LEU A 40 -15.73 25.23 6.30
N ILE A 41 -17.05 25.11 6.48
CA ILE A 41 -17.62 24.67 7.76
C ILE A 41 -18.73 23.65 7.49
N SER A 42 -18.33 22.43 7.11
CA SER A 42 -19.15 21.22 7.27
C SER A 42 -18.50 20.29 8.31
N HIS A 43 -18.43 20.74 9.56
CA HIS A 43 -17.77 19.98 10.64
C HIS A 43 -18.51 18.71 11.05
N ALA A 44 -19.68 18.41 10.47
CA ALA A 44 -20.43 17.19 10.77
C ALA A 44 -20.13 16.02 9.80
N THR A 45 -19.50 16.28 8.65
CA THR A 45 -19.18 15.26 7.63
C THR A 45 -17.73 14.79 7.68
N LEU A 46 -16.82 15.54 8.29
CA LEU A 46 -15.39 15.18 8.34
C LEU A 46 -15.13 13.94 9.20
N ASP A 47 -15.72 13.84 10.39
CA ASP A 47 -15.49 12.70 11.31
C ASP A 47 -15.80 11.34 10.68
N LEU A 48 -16.87 11.25 9.87
CA LEU A 48 -17.24 10.01 9.18
C LEU A 48 -16.33 9.70 7.99
N GLN A 49 -15.79 10.73 7.33
CA GLN A 49 -14.85 10.54 6.22
C GLN A 49 -13.46 10.17 6.74
N GLU A 50 -12.97 10.81 7.81
CA GLU A 50 -11.70 10.45 8.44
C GLU A 50 -11.74 9.01 8.97
N GLU A 51 -12.83 8.59 9.63
CA GLU A 51 -12.98 7.21 10.10
C GLU A 51 -13.01 6.21 8.93
N TYR A 52 -13.60 6.57 7.79
CA TYR A 52 -13.58 5.73 6.59
C TYR A 52 -12.16 5.63 6.00
N ASP A 53 -11.44 6.75 5.94
CA ASP A 53 -10.09 6.82 5.40
C ASP A 53 -9.09 6.01 6.24
N GLU A 54 -9.19 6.05 7.58
CA GLU A 54 -8.36 5.25 8.47
C GLU A 54 -8.57 3.74 8.28
N LYS A 55 -9.83 3.31 8.11
CA LYS A 55 -10.17 1.90 7.87
C LYS A 55 -9.63 1.44 6.52
N GLU A 56 -9.79 2.24 5.48
CA GLU A 56 -9.28 1.94 4.15
C GLU A 56 -7.75 1.88 4.14
N GLU A 57 -7.06 2.72 4.91
CA GLU A 57 -5.60 2.70 5.03
C GLU A 57 -5.10 1.36 5.61
N VAL A 58 -5.76 0.84 6.64
CA VAL A 58 -5.47 -0.50 7.19
C VAL A 58 -5.67 -1.59 6.13
N LEU A 59 -6.76 -1.51 5.35
CA LEU A 59 -7.03 -2.48 4.29
C LEU A 59 -6.01 -2.38 3.15
N ARG A 60 -5.52 -1.19 2.80
CA ARG A 60 -4.45 -1.01 1.82
C ARG A 60 -3.11 -1.56 2.29
N GLN A 61 -2.79 -1.40 3.56
CA GLN A 61 -1.58 -1.97 4.14
C GLN A 61 -1.63 -3.51 4.10
N PHE A 62 -2.80 -4.09 4.33
CA PHE A 62 -3.03 -5.52 4.10
C PHE A 62 -2.84 -5.90 2.62
N ASP A 63 -3.34 -5.09 1.69
CA ASP A 63 -3.15 -5.30 0.24
C ASP A 63 -1.68 -5.32 -0.20
N MET A 64 -0.83 -4.52 0.45
CA MET A 64 0.62 -4.47 0.20
C MET A 64 1.40 -5.63 0.81
N ASN A 65 0.85 -6.31 1.82
CA ASN A 65 1.57 -7.38 2.50
C ASN A 65 1.53 -8.67 1.68
N MET A 66 2.65 -9.01 1.03
CA MET A 66 2.75 -10.22 0.19
C MET A 66 2.79 -11.53 0.97
N ALA A 67 2.99 -11.50 2.30
CA ALA A 67 3.00 -12.71 3.12
C ALA A 67 1.67 -13.47 3.04
N TYR A 68 0.56 -12.77 2.81
CA TYR A 68 -0.79 -13.33 2.76
C TYR A 68 -1.22 -13.80 1.36
N GLY A 69 -0.27 -13.88 0.42
CA GLY A 69 -0.50 -14.34 -0.95
C GLY A 69 -0.91 -13.23 -1.92
N PRO A 70 -1.18 -13.56 -3.20
CA PRO A 70 -1.55 -12.58 -4.21
C PRO A 70 -2.89 -11.91 -3.90
N CYS A 71 -3.05 -10.67 -4.34
CA CYS A 71 -4.26 -9.84 -4.15
C CYS A 71 -5.00 -9.52 -5.45
N ILE A 72 -4.55 -10.05 -6.59
CA ILE A 72 -5.16 -9.80 -7.90
C ILE A 72 -6.27 -10.82 -8.14
N GLY A 73 -7.44 -10.35 -8.58
CA GLY A 73 -8.57 -11.20 -8.97
C GLY A 73 -9.28 -11.90 -7.81
N MET A 74 -9.19 -11.36 -6.59
CA MET A 74 -9.94 -11.84 -5.44
C MET A 74 -10.30 -10.71 -4.48
N ASN A 75 -11.38 -10.89 -3.72
CA ASN A 75 -11.77 -9.92 -2.70
C ASN A 75 -10.82 -9.97 -1.50
N ARG A 76 -10.71 -8.86 -0.76
CA ARG A 76 -9.91 -8.76 0.47
C ARG A 76 -10.31 -9.82 1.50
N LEU A 77 -11.62 -10.10 1.63
CA LEU A 77 -12.14 -11.10 2.59
C LEU A 77 -11.71 -12.52 2.21
N ASP A 78 -11.83 -12.89 0.93
CA ASP A 78 -11.36 -14.19 0.44
C ASP A 78 -9.85 -14.36 0.63
N ARG A 79 -9.09 -13.28 0.45
CA ARG A 79 -7.63 -13.28 0.65
C ARG A 79 -7.29 -13.48 2.12
N TRP A 80 -8.00 -12.80 3.01
CA TRP A 80 -7.87 -12.95 4.45
C TRP A 80 -8.19 -14.39 4.89
N GLU A 81 -9.32 -14.95 4.45
CA GLU A 81 -9.70 -16.32 4.80
C GLU A 81 -8.68 -17.35 4.31
N ARG A 82 -8.17 -17.19 3.09
CA ARG A 82 -7.13 -18.04 2.53
C ARG A 82 -5.87 -17.98 3.39
N ALA A 83 -5.42 -16.79 3.76
CA ALA A 83 -4.25 -16.62 4.61
C ALA A 83 -4.44 -17.25 6.00
N ASN A 84 -5.65 -17.13 6.58
CA ASN A 84 -6.00 -17.75 7.84
C ASN A 84 -5.99 -19.29 7.75
N LYS A 85 -6.58 -19.85 6.68
CA LYS A 85 -6.56 -21.30 6.39
C LYS A 85 -5.14 -21.85 6.22
N PHE A 86 -4.21 -21.05 5.74
CA PHE A 86 -2.78 -21.40 5.65
C PHE A 86 -1.98 -21.17 6.93
N GLY A 87 -2.63 -20.75 8.03
CA GLY A 87 -1.94 -20.51 9.30
C GLY A 87 -0.98 -19.33 9.27
N LEU A 88 -1.17 -18.38 8.36
CA LEU A 88 -0.33 -17.18 8.23
C LEU A 88 -0.68 -16.10 9.24
N ASN A 89 -1.72 -16.32 10.06
CA ASN A 89 -2.20 -15.42 11.10
C ASN A 89 -2.39 -13.97 10.60
N PRO A 90 -3.28 -13.74 9.60
CA PRO A 90 -3.59 -12.38 9.17
C PRO A 90 -4.25 -11.58 10.31
N PRO A 91 -4.14 -10.23 10.31
CA PRO A 91 -4.65 -9.43 11.42
C PRO A 91 -6.18 -9.53 11.54
N ALA A 92 -6.69 -9.82 12.74
CA ALA A 92 -8.13 -9.93 12.98
C ALA A 92 -8.90 -8.63 12.75
N GLN A 93 -8.24 -7.47 12.94
CA GLN A 93 -8.83 -6.16 12.62
C GLN A 93 -9.25 -6.07 11.14
N VAL A 94 -8.48 -6.66 10.23
CA VAL A 94 -8.82 -6.65 8.79
C VAL A 94 -10.11 -7.41 8.54
N GLU A 95 -10.31 -8.59 9.16
CA GLU A 95 -11.57 -9.33 9.05
C GLU A 95 -12.75 -8.52 9.57
N ASN A 96 -12.58 -7.91 10.76
CA ASN A 96 -13.64 -7.11 11.37
C ASN A 96 -14.04 -5.95 10.45
N LEU A 97 -13.07 -5.23 9.90
CA LEU A 97 -13.31 -4.13 8.96
C LEU A 97 -14.04 -4.62 7.70
N LEU A 98 -13.62 -5.74 7.13
CA LEU A 98 -14.22 -6.30 5.91
C LEU A 98 -15.64 -6.81 6.09
N ARG A 99 -16.02 -7.20 7.32
CA ARG A 99 -17.39 -7.61 7.66
C ARG A 99 -18.32 -6.42 7.94
N MET A 100 -17.80 -5.19 8.05
CA MET A 100 -18.62 -3.99 8.18
C MET A 100 -19.19 -3.57 6.82
N GLU A 101 -20.46 -3.17 6.76
CA GLU A 101 -21.17 -2.80 5.51
C GLU A 101 -20.51 -1.65 4.72
N LYS A 102 -19.61 -0.87 5.32
CA LYS A 102 -18.98 0.30 4.69
C LYS A 102 -17.56 0.05 4.18
N ALA A 103 -17.03 -1.17 4.21
CA ALA A 103 -15.66 -1.41 3.74
C ALA A 103 -15.59 -1.67 2.22
N ASN A 104 -14.52 -1.19 1.58
CA ASN A 104 -14.22 -1.59 0.22
C ASN A 104 -13.69 -3.05 0.22
N GLY A 105 -14.45 -3.95 -0.38
CA GLY A 105 -14.13 -5.37 -0.46
C GLY A 105 -13.07 -5.72 -1.52
N LEU A 106 -12.77 -4.81 -2.45
CA LEU A 106 -11.83 -5.04 -3.53
C LEU A 106 -10.39 -4.75 -3.11
N CYS A 107 -9.46 -5.56 -3.58
CA CYS A 107 -8.04 -5.31 -3.39
C CYS A 107 -7.56 -4.10 -4.20
N LEU A 108 -6.53 -3.41 -3.71
CA LEU A 108 -5.93 -2.21 -4.32
C LEU A 108 -5.51 -2.36 -5.79
N TRP A 109 -5.19 -3.59 -6.18
CA TRP A 109 -4.66 -3.95 -7.51
C TRP A 109 -5.71 -4.54 -8.44
N ASP A 110 -6.97 -4.62 -8.00
CA ASP A 110 -8.04 -5.12 -8.85
C ASP A 110 -8.25 -4.17 -10.04
N GLY A 111 -8.41 -4.74 -11.24
CA GLY A 111 -8.54 -3.98 -12.49
C GLY A 111 -7.26 -3.37 -13.09
N ARG A 112 -6.07 -3.68 -12.55
CA ARG A 112 -4.77 -3.33 -13.18
C ARG A 112 -4.15 -4.58 -13.81
N ALA A 113 -4.48 -4.86 -15.07
CA ALA A 113 -3.88 -5.93 -15.87
C ALA A 113 -3.38 -5.39 -17.21
#